data_AF-A0A1H0E6U8-F1
#
_entry.id   AF-A0A1H0E6U8-F1
#
_cell.length_a   1.000
_cell.length_b   1.000
_cell.length_c   1.000
_cell.angle_alpha   90.00
_cell.angle_beta   90.00
_cell.angle_gamma   90.00
#
_symmetry.space_group_name_H-M   'P 1'
#
loop_
_entity.id
_entity.type
_entity.pdbx_description
1 polymer ?
#
loop_
_entity_poly.entity_id
_entity_poly.type
_entity_poly.pdbx_seq_one_letter_code
_entity_poly.pdbx_strand_id
1 'polypeptide(L)'
;MFKATRNTLRFAVAATALAALAACGTRTISDVDSQGITQEPVFPETSQATRPDGSYANLENLGKIASGMTKAQIQELIGSPHFKEGMFGVREWDYILKFRQPNGQPDQVCQYKVLFDENLLARSFYYYPEDCRARAEEQPAPVKSESLTLSADATFAFGSAVLSEPGRTELASLAGCLGGAGNFRIASKLAPTGDSVLAE
;
A
#
# COMPACT_ATOMS: atom_id res chain seq x y z
N MET A 1 34.58 61.34 -16.02
CA MET A 1 33.15 61.49 -15.65
C MET A 1 32.31 60.76 -16.69
N PHE A 2 31.87 59.53 -16.40
CA PHE A 2 31.00 58.75 -17.29
C PHE A 2 29.54 59.16 -17.05
N LYS A 3 28.91 59.86 -17.99
CA LYS A 3 27.47 60.12 -17.98
C LYS A 3 26.76 58.85 -18.46
N ALA A 4 26.39 57.98 -17.53
CA ALA A 4 25.45 56.90 -17.82
C ALA A 4 24.08 57.52 -18.11
N THR A 5 23.64 57.44 -19.37
CA THR A 5 22.36 57.93 -19.84
C THR A 5 21.24 57.20 -19.10
N ARG A 6 20.33 57.95 -18.46
CA ARG A 6 19.21 57.47 -17.61
C ARG A 6 18.33 56.36 -18.21
N ASN A 7 18.46 56.10 -19.50
CA ASN A 7 17.75 55.06 -20.24
C ASN A 7 18.43 53.68 -20.18
N THR A 8 19.76 53.59 -20.09
CA THR A 8 20.48 52.30 -19.98
C THR A 8 20.30 51.67 -18.59
N LEU A 9 20.10 52.50 -17.56
CA LEU A 9 19.78 52.03 -16.20
C LEU A 9 18.42 51.32 -16.13
N ARG A 10 17.44 51.73 -16.96
CA ARG A 10 16.10 51.12 -16.98
C ARG A 10 16.09 49.76 -17.68
N PHE A 11 16.84 49.60 -18.76
CA PHE A 11 17.00 48.30 -19.43
C PHE A 11 17.81 47.30 -18.59
N ALA A 12 18.79 47.76 -17.81
CA ALA A 12 19.57 46.90 -16.91
C ALA A 12 18.73 46.36 -15.72
N VAL A 13 17.77 47.14 -15.21
CA VAL A 13 16.86 46.73 -14.12
C VAL A 13 15.76 45.79 -14.62
N ALA A 14 15.28 45.96 -15.86
CA ALA A 14 14.29 45.05 -16.44
C ALA A 14 14.88 43.67 -16.77
N ALA A 15 16.15 43.60 -17.19
CA ALA A 15 16.82 42.32 -17.51
C ALA A 15 17.16 41.48 -16.27
N THR A 16 17.42 42.11 -15.12
CA THR A 16 17.72 41.41 -13.87
C THR A 16 16.47 40.87 -13.17
N ALA A 17 15.30 41.46 -13.40
CA ALA A 17 14.03 40.96 -12.84
C ALA A 17 13.51 39.67 -13.49
N LEU A 18 13.81 39.42 -14.78
CA LEU A 18 13.41 38.17 -15.45
C LEU A 18 14.30 36.96 -15.10
N ALA A 19 15.54 37.17 -14.65
CA ALA A 19 16.45 36.08 -14.29
C ALA A 19 16.21 35.52 -12.86
N ALA A 20 15.50 36.26 -12.00
CA ALA A 20 15.25 35.87 -10.61
C ALA A 20 14.10 34.86 -10.42
N LEU A 21 13.28 34.59 -11.45
CA LEU A 21 12.16 33.65 -11.34
C LEU A 21 12.52 32.19 -11.70
N ALA A 22 13.74 31.89 -12.12
CA ALA A 22 14.13 30.53 -12.51
C ALA A 22 14.61 29.64 -11.33
N ALA A 23 14.72 30.18 -10.12
CA ALA A 23 15.39 29.50 -8.99
C ALA A 23 14.46 28.81 -7.97
N CYS A 24 13.13 28.97 -8.08
CA CYS A 24 12.15 28.31 -7.20
C CYS A 24 11.28 27.28 -7.94
N GLY A 25 11.79 26.67 -9.01
CA GLY A 25 11.16 25.48 -9.57
C GLY A 25 11.38 24.31 -8.63
N THR A 26 10.35 23.92 -7.88
CA THR A 26 10.32 22.64 -7.16
C THR A 26 10.67 21.56 -8.18
N ARG A 27 11.81 20.88 -8.00
CA ARG A 27 12.17 19.76 -8.87
C ARG A 27 11.08 18.71 -8.70
N THR A 28 10.45 18.30 -9.79
CA THR A 28 9.39 17.27 -9.82
C THR A 28 9.86 15.95 -10.43
N ILE A 29 11.13 15.89 -10.85
CA ILE A 29 11.74 14.74 -11.51
C ILE A 29 13.08 14.42 -10.84
N SER A 30 13.40 13.14 -10.78
CA SER A 30 14.65 12.63 -10.21
C SER A 30 15.80 12.76 -11.21
N ASP A 31 17.03 12.88 -10.72
CA ASP A 31 18.22 12.77 -11.57
C ASP A 31 18.55 11.29 -11.77
N VAL A 32 18.14 10.74 -12.92
CA VAL A 32 18.23 9.31 -13.24
C VAL A 32 19.38 9.07 -14.21
N ASP A 33 20.33 8.22 -13.81
CA ASP A 33 21.47 7.83 -14.64
C ASP A 33 21.05 6.92 -15.82
N SER A 34 22.02 6.56 -16.68
CA SER A 34 21.76 5.70 -17.84
C SER A 34 21.35 4.28 -17.46
N GLN A 35 21.66 3.85 -16.24
CA GLN A 35 21.29 2.54 -15.70
C GLN A 35 19.95 2.56 -14.97
N GLY A 36 19.21 3.67 -15.01
CA GLY A 36 17.91 3.77 -14.36
C GLY A 36 18.00 3.78 -12.84
N ILE A 37 19.07 4.36 -12.28
CA ILE A 37 19.32 4.46 -10.84
C ILE A 37 19.45 5.94 -10.45
N THR A 38 19.02 6.26 -9.23
CA THR A 38 19.26 7.57 -8.61
C THR A 38 19.63 7.40 -7.14
N GLN A 39 20.43 8.33 -6.60
CA GLN A 39 20.72 8.40 -5.17
C GLN A 39 19.74 9.32 -4.42
N GLU A 40 19.01 10.16 -5.13
CA GLU A 40 18.10 11.16 -4.55
C GLU A 40 16.76 11.13 -5.31
N PRO A 41 15.90 10.12 -5.03
CA PRO A 41 14.59 10.02 -5.68
C PRO A 41 13.71 11.19 -5.24
N VAL A 42 13.19 11.94 -6.22
CA VAL A 42 12.32 13.10 -5.98
C VAL A 42 10.88 12.69 -6.23
N PHE A 43 10.02 12.80 -5.22
CA PHE A 43 8.61 12.49 -5.37
C PHE A 43 7.77 13.76 -5.53
N PRO A 44 6.96 13.88 -6.60
CA PRO A 44 6.07 15.03 -6.77
C PRO A 44 4.98 15.07 -5.69
N GLU A 45 4.41 16.25 -5.49
CA GLU A 45 3.24 16.42 -4.62
C GLU A 45 2.03 15.70 -5.21
N THR A 46 1.30 14.93 -4.41
CA THR A 46 0.16 14.12 -4.89
C THR A 46 -0.94 14.94 -5.55
N SER A 47 -1.08 16.22 -5.18
CA SER A 47 -2.01 17.17 -5.80
C SER A 47 -1.70 17.50 -7.26
N GLN A 48 -0.47 17.22 -7.73
CA GLN A 48 -0.06 17.41 -9.12
C GLN A 48 -0.37 16.19 -10.00
N ALA A 49 -0.83 15.09 -9.41
CA ALA A 49 -1.22 13.91 -10.15
C ALA A 49 -2.48 14.15 -10.98
N THR A 50 -2.55 13.49 -12.14
CA THR A 50 -3.78 13.40 -12.95
C THR A 50 -4.88 12.63 -12.22
N ARG A 51 -4.48 11.73 -11.31
CA ARG A 51 -5.36 10.95 -10.43
C ARG A 51 -4.86 11.08 -8.98
N PRO A 52 -5.19 12.19 -8.28
CA PRO A 52 -4.69 12.47 -6.93
C PRO A 52 -5.26 11.54 -5.87
N ASP A 53 -6.39 10.89 -6.14
CA ASP A 53 -6.97 9.85 -5.32
C ASP A 53 -6.22 8.50 -5.42
N GLY A 54 -5.30 8.35 -6.37
CA GLY A 54 -4.48 7.15 -6.52
C GLY A 54 -5.28 5.89 -6.87
N SER A 55 -4.72 4.73 -6.55
CA SER A 55 -5.36 3.42 -6.78
C SER A 55 -5.07 2.45 -5.65
N TYR A 56 -6.03 1.58 -5.36
CA TYR A 56 -5.79 0.47 -4.43
C TYR A 56 -4.80 -0.51 -5.03
N ALA A 57 -3.71 -0.78 -4.31
CA ALA A 57 -2.68 -1.69 -4.76
C ALA A 57 -3.15 -3.14 -4.66
N ASN A 58 -2.94 -3.90 -5.73
CA ASN A 58 -2.99 -5.36 -5.67
C ASN A 58 -1.59 -5.85 -5.27
N LEU A 59 -1.46 -6.37 -4.04
CA LEU A 59 -0.17 -6.84 -3.49
C LEU A 59 0.44 -7.97 -4.31
N GLU A 60 -0.38 -8.86 -4.88
CA GLU A 60 0.12 -9.96 -5.71
C GLU A 60 0.76 -9.42 -7.00
N ASN A 61 0.12 -8.46 -7.66
CA ASN A 61 0.67 -7.84 -8.87
C ASN A 61 1.89 -6.98 -8.57
N LEU A 62 1.86 -6.21 -7.47
CA LEU A 62 2.98 -5.38 -7.04
C LEU A 62 4.21 -6.25 -6.70
N GLY A 63 3.99 -7.41 -6.07
CA GLY A 63 5.04 -8.38 -5.76
C GLY A 63 5.65 -9.08 -6.98
N LYS A 64 4.97 -9.06 -8.14
CA LYS A 64 5.52 -9.57 -9.41
C LYS A 64 6.48 -8.60 -10.07
N ILE A 65 6.42 -7.29 -9.75
CA ILE A 65 7.27 -6.29 -10.38
C ILE A 65 8.74 -6.54 -10.03
N ALA A 66 9.58 -6.60 -11.05
CA ALA A 66 11.01 -6.87 -10.91
C ALA A 66 11.85 -6.07 -11.92
N SER A 67 13.15 -5.96 -11.63
CA SER A 67 14.12 -5.37 -12.54
C SER A 67 14.15 -6.12 -13.88
N GLY A 68 14.30 -5.40 -14.98
CA GLY A 68 14.28 -5.92 -16.35
C GLY A 68 12.89 -5.97 -16.99
N MET A 69 11.81 -5.65 -16.26
CA MET A 69 10.47 -5.58 -16.85
C MET A 69 10.32 -4.40 -17.80
N THR A 70 9.57 -4.62 -18.88
CA THR A 70 9.16 -3.55 -19.79
C THR A 70 8.06 -2.69 -19.18
N LYS A 71 7.93 -1.46 -19.67
CA LYS A 71 6.82 -0.56 -19.36
C LYS A 71 5.44 -1.20 -19.54
N ALA A 72 5.25 -1.97 -20.61
CA ALA A 72 3.97 -2.63 -20.88
C ALA A 72 3.62 -3.68 -19.81
N GLN A 73 4.60 -4.48 -19.38
CA GLN A 73 4.40 -5.46 -18.31
C GLN A 73 4.04 -4.79 -16.98
N ILE A 74 4.69 -3.68 -16.65
CA ILE A 74 4.36 -2.93 -15.43
C ILE A 74 2.96 -2.31 -15.52
N GLN A 75 2.57 -1.77 -16.68
CA GLN A 75 1.22 -1.27 -16.91
C GLN A 75 0.16 -2.35 -16.79
N GLU A 76 0.44 -3.58 -17.21
CA GLU A 76 -0.48 -4.71 -17.03
C GLU A 76 -0.67 -5.06 -15.55
N LEU A 77 0.38 -4.92 -14.73
CA LEU A 77 0.35 -5.25 -13.30
C LEU A 77 -0.34 -4.19 -12.45
N ILE A 78 0.02 -2.91 -12.64
CA ILE A 78 -0.40 -1.80 -11.75
C ILE A 78 -1.04 -0.62 -12.47
N GLY A 79 -1.27 -0.73 -13.78
CA GLY A 79 -1.91 0.30 -14.59
C GLY A 79 -0.99 1.44 -15.01
N SER A 80 -1.60 2.50 -15.53
CA SER A 80 -0.89 3.70 -15.98
C SER A 80 -0.40 4.55 -14.80
N PRO A 81 0.75 5.25 -14.94
CA PRO A 81 1.25 6.17 -13.93
C PRO A 81 0.26 7.31 -13.68
N HIS A 82 0.30 7.89 -12.48
CA HIS A 82 -0.63 8.95 -12.07
C HIS A 82 -0.12 10.35 -12.38
N PHE A 83 1.17 10.50 -12.70
CA PHE A 83 1.81 11.79 -12.96
C PHE A 83 2.11 11.97 -14.45
N LYS A 84 2.26 13.24 -14.87
CA LYS A 84 2.65 13.58 -16.24
C LYS A 84 4.16 13.82 -16.27
N GLU A 85 4.94 12.81 -16.64
CA GLU A 85 6.41 12.97 -16.72
C GLU A 85 6.92 13.39 -18.12
N GLY A 86 6.03 13.66 -19.07
CA GLY A 86 6.36 14.20 -20.39
C GLY A 86 5.95 13.31 -21.57
N MET A 87 6.29 13.74 -22.79
CA MET A 87 5.84 13.09 -24.03
C MET A 87 6.85 12.09 -24.61
N PHE A 88 8.15 12.21 -24.31
CA PHE A 88 9.20 11.40 -24.96
C PHE A 88 10.26 10.94 -23.95
N GLY A 89 10.69 9.68 -24.07
CA GLY A 89 11.84 9.16 -23.31
C GLY A 89 11.67 9.17 -21.79
N VAL A 90 10.43 9.12 -21.27
CA VAL A 90 10.15 9.13 -19.83
C VAL A 90 10.87 7.96 -19.15
N ARG A 91 11.76 8.23 -18.20
CA ARG A 91 12.52 7.18 -17.47
C ARG A 91 12.11 7.03 -16.01
N GLU A 92 11.01 7.64 -15.64
CA GLU A 92 10.51 7.71 -14.28
C GLU A 92 9.00 7.61 -14.36
N TRP A 93 8.40 6.73 -13.57
CA TRP A 93 6.96 6.58 -13.41
C TRP A 93 6.59 6.64 -11.94
N ASP A 94 5.69 7.56 -11.60
CA ASP A 94 5.16 7.74 -10.27
C ASP A 94 3.72 7.27 -10.14
N TYR A 95 3.46 6.60 -9.01
CA TYR A 95 2.17 6.05 -8.64
C TYR A 95 1.80 6.50 -7.23
N ILE A 96 0.49 6.60 -6.98
CA ILE A 96 -0.09 6.81 -5.65
C ILE A 96 -0.86 5.54 -5.32
N LEU A 97 -0.31 4.73 -4.44
CA LEU A 97 -0.84 3.43 -4.05
C LEU A 97 -1.51 3.51 -2.69
N LYS A 98 -2.73 2.95 -2.60
CA LYS A 98 -3.49 2.83 -1.36
C LYS A 98 -3.48 1.38 -0.89
N PHE A 99 -3.13 1.18 0.38
CA PHE A 99 -3.13 -0.12 1.03
C PHE A 99 -4.18 -0.14 2.13
N ARG A 100 -5.04 -1.15 2.09
CA ARG A 100 -6.10 -1.34 3.09
C ARG A 100 -5.47 -1.77 4.41
N GLN A 101 -5.75 -1.01 5.46
CA GLN A 101 -5.30 -1.34 6.81
C GLN A 101 -6.35 -2.20 7.55
N PRO A 102 -5.92 -3.11 8.44
CA PRO A 102 -6.84 -3.96 9.19
C PRO A 102 -7.67 -3.15 10.20
N ASN A 103 -8.74 -3.76 10.71
CA ASN A 103 -9.57 -3.21 11.79
C ASN A 103 -10.20 -1.84 11.51
N GLY A 104 -10.42 -1.49 10.24
CA GLY A 104 -11.06 -0.22 9.86
C GLY A 104 -10.17 1.01 10.06
N GLN A 105 -8.86 0.82 10.23
CA GLN A 105 -7.89 1.90 10.20
C GLN A 105 -7.91 2.61 8.82
N PRO A 106 -7.55 3.91 8.78
CA PRO A 106 -7.45 4.62 7.52
C PRO A 106 -6.49 3.93 6.55
N ASP A 107 -6.81 3.96 5.26
CA ASP A 107 -5.94 3.39 4.24
C ASP A 107 -4.56 4.09 4.26
N GLN A 108 -3.50 3.29 4.19
CA GLN A 108 -2.14 3.82 4.06
C GLN A 108 -1.92 4.24 2.61
N VAL A 109 -1.51 5.50 2.41
CA VAL A 109 -1.17 6.04 1.09
C VAL A 109 0.34 6.06 0.95
N CYS A 110 0.86 5.50 -0.14
CA CYS A 110 2.27 5.50 -0.49
C CYS A 110 2.45 6.06 -1.89
N GLN A 111 3.55 6.77 -2.13
CA GLN A 111 4.03 6.98 -3.48
C GLN A 111 4.98 5.85 -3.86
N TYR A 112 4.87 5.36 -5.08
CA TYR A 112 5.71 4.30 -5.63
C TYR A 112 6.31 4.76 -6.95
N LYS A 113 7.64 4.76 -7.03
CA LYS A 113 8.38 5.22 -8.18
C LYS A 113 9.09 4.06 -8.85
N VAL A 114 8.97 3.98 -10.16
CA VAL A 114 9.70 3.04 -11.02
C VAL A 114 10.63 3.83 -11.92
N LEU A 115 11.93 3.54 -11.87
CA LEU A 115 12.90 4.12 -12.79
C LEU A 115 13.31 3.13 -13.87
N PHE A 116 13.54 3.66 -15.07
CA PHE A 116 13.89 2.91 -16.26
C PHE A 116 15.25 3.32 -16.80
N ASP A 117 15.99 2.36 -17.36
CA ASP A 117 17.23 2.64 -18.10
C ASP A 117 16.96 3.25 -19.49
N GLU A 118 18.02 3.49 -20.25
CA GLU A 118 17.95 3.97 -21.63
C GLU A 118 17.22 3.00 -22.58
N ASN A 119 17.14 1.72 -22.24
CA ASN A 119 16.38 0.71 -23.00
C ASN A 119 14.92 0.61 -22.54
N LEU A 120 14.47 1.50 -21.65
CA LEU A 120 13.13 1.53 -21.07
C LEU A 120 12.78 0.25 -20.29
N LEU A 121 13.78 -0.41 -19.72
CA LEU A 121 13.61 -1.53 -18.79
C LEU A 121 13.65 -1.00 -17.36
N ALA A 122 12.75 -1.49 -16.51
CA ALA A 122 12.70 -1.09 -15.11
C ALA A 122 13.96 -1.55 -14.37
N ARG A 123 14.52 -0.69 -13.52
CA ARG A 123 15.80 -0.97 -12.84
C ARG A 123 15.74 -0.78 -11.35
N SER A 124 15.23 0.37 -10.90
CA SER A 124 15.14 0.70 -9.49
C SER A 124 13.72 1.12 -9.12
N PHE A 125 13.40 0.92 -7.84
CA PHE A 125 12.05 1.05 -7.30
C PHE A 125 12.14 1.73 -5.95
N TYR A 126 11.35 2.77 -5.74
CA TYR A 126 11.38 3.55 -4.50
C TYR A 126 9.97 3.71 -3.95
N TYR A 127 9.87 3.70 -2.62
CA TYR A 127 8.65 4.02 -1.91
C TYR A 127 8.83 5.31 -1.13
N TYR A 128 7.76 6.10 -1.06
CA TYR A 128 7.67 7.23 -0.16
C TYR A 128 6.38 7.17 0.67
N PRO A 129 6.46 7.23 2.01
CA PRO A 129 7.70 7.12 2.81
C PRO A 129 8.41 5.76 2.61
N GLU A 130 9.71 5.66 2.94
CA GLU A 130 10.51 4.45 2.64
C GLU A 130 9.96 3.17 3.29
N ASP A 131 9.33 3.30 4.46
CA ASP A 131 8.76 2.21 5.24
C ASP A 131 7.35 1.79 4.79
N CYS A 132 6.82 2.43 3.75
CA CYS A 132 5.41 2.28 3.38
C CYS A 132 5.08 0.86 2.87
N ARG A 133 6.01 0.19 2.18
CA ARG A 133 5.82 -1.19 1.71
C ARG A 133 5.88 -2.20 2.86
N ALA A 134 6.82 -2.07 3.79
CA ALA A 134 6.95 -2.99 4.92
C ALA A 134 5.65 -3.03 5.75
N ARG A 135 5.05 -1.86 5.99
CA ARG A 135 3.74 -1.74 6.66
C ARG A 135 2.56 -2.34 5.87
N ALA A 136 2.67 -2.45 4.55
CA ALA A 136 1.64 -3.04 3.71
C ALA A 136 1.76 -4.57 3.62
N GLU A 137 2.97 -5.10 3.73
CA GLU A 137 3.27 -6.54 3.79
C GLU A 137 3.15 -7.12 5.20
N GLU A 138 3.14 -6.27 6.24
CA GLU A 138 2.58 -6.54 7.57
C GLU A 138 1.06 -6.72 7.48
N GLN A 139 0.61 -7.66 6.64
CA GLN A 139 -0.60 -8.41 6.94
C GLN A 139 -0.47 -8.85 8.39
N PRO A 140 -1.51 -8.65 9.23
CA PRO A 140 -1.44 -9.10 10.61
C PRO A 140 -1.02 -10.56 10.56
N ALA A 141 0.14 -10.85 11.18
CA ALA A 141 0.72 -12.18 11.25
C ALA A 141 -0.41 -13.18 11.45
N PRO A 142 -0.41 -14.33 10.74
CA PRO A 142 -1.52 -15.28 10.77
C PRO A 142 -1.90 -15.46 12.23
N VAL A 143 -3.06 -14.91 12.61
CA VAL A 143 -3.53 -14.99 13.99
C VAL A 143 -3.69 -16.49 14.18
N LYS A 144 -2.77 -17.10 14.94
CA LYS A 144 -2.75 -18.53 15.20
C LYS A 144 -4.09 -18.83 15.87
N SER A 145 -5.04 -19.24 15.06
CA SER A 145 -6.42 -19.47 15.44
C SER A 145 -6.47 -20.92 15.83
N GLU A 146 -6.38 -21.19 17.13
CA GLU A 146 -6.59 -22.52 17.66
C GLU A 146 -8.09 -22.80 17.60
N SER A 147 -8.51 -23.60 16.62
CA SER A 147 -9.90 -24.05 16.48
C SER A 147 -10.16 -25.19 17.45
N LEU A 148 -10.90 -24.92 18.54
CA LEU A 148 -11.42 -25.96 19.41
C LEU A 148 -12.79 -26.42 18.88
N THR A 149 -12.89 -27.69 18.49
CA THR A 149 -14.17 -28.28 18.07
C THR A 149 -14.85 -28.90 19.28
N LEU A 150 -15.98 -28.34 19.69
CA LEU A 150 -16.83 -28.89 20.75
C LEU A 150 -17.93 -29.72 20.10
N SER A 151 -18.02 -31.01 20.45
CA SER A 151 -19.16 -31.83 20.04
C SER A 151 -20.41 -31.41 20.83
N ALA A 152 -21.48 -31.07 20.12
CA ALA A 152 -22.76 -30.68 20.73
C ALA A 152 -23.39 -31.85 21.52
N ASP A 153 -23.18 -33.09 21.08
CA ASP A 153 -23.75 -34.29 21.69
C ASP A 153 -23.14 -34.62 23.06
N ALA A 154 -21.98 -34.04 23.38
CA ALA A 154 -21.31 -34.22 24.68
C ALA A 154 -21.67 -33.12 25.70
N THR A 155 -22.12 -31.95 25.24
CA THR A 155 -22.33 -30.76 26.10
C THR A 155 -23.79 -30.47 26.41
N PHE A 156 -24.72 -30.87 25.55
CA PHE A 156 -26.16 -30.71 25.74
C PHE A 156 -26.83 -32.07 25.95
N ALA A 157 -27.90 -32.10 26.75
CA ALA A 157 -28.77 -33.28 26.76
C ALA A 157 -29.50 -33.40 25.42
N PHE A 158 -29.78 -34.63 24.96
CA PHE A 158 -30.47 -34.88 23.69
C PHE A 158 -31.80 -34.10 23.62
N GLY A 159 -31.97 -33.29 22.57
CA GLY A 159 -33.17 -32.47 22.36
C GLY A 159 -33.31 -31.28 23.32
N SER A 160 -32.26 -30.88 24.03
CA SER A 160 -32.31 -29.81 25.03
C SER A 160 -31.34 -28.66 24.71
N ALA A 161 -31.79 -27.43 24.93
CA ALA A 161 -30.93 -26.24 24.95
C ALA A 161 -30.19 -26.06 26.29
N VAL A 162 -30.40 -26.96 27.26
CA VAL A 162 -29.77 -26.94 28.58
C VAL A 162 -28.55 -27.85 28.59
N LEU A 163 -27.44 -27.31 29.08
CA LEU A 163 -26.18 -28.04 29.26
C LEU A 163 -26.33 -29.21 30.24
N SER A 164 -25.76 -30.35 29.88
CA SER A 164 -25.59 -31.49 30.78
C SER A 164 -24.62 -31.14 31.92
N GLU A 165 -24.68 -31.86 33.04
CA GLU A 165 -23.69 -31.70 34.12
C GLU A 165 -22.24 -31.83 33.61
N PRO A 166 -21.87 -32.86 32.82
CA PRO A 166 -20.56 -32.92 32.17
C PRO A 166 -20.25 -31.72 31.26
N GLY A 167 -21.23 -31.23 30.50
CA GLY A 167 -21.05 -30.07 29.62
C GLY A 167 -20.77 -28.77 30.38
N ARG A 168 -21.36 -28.60 31.56
CA ARG A 168 -21.07 -27.46 32.45
C ARG A 168 -19.65 -27.52 33.00
N THR A 169 -19.17 -28.70 33.37
CA THR A 169 -17.79 -28.90 33.87
C THR A 169 -16.77 -28.60 32.77
N GLU A 170 -16.99 -29.08 31.55
CA GLU A 170 -16.10 -28.85 30.42
C GLU A 170 -16.04 -27.35 30.04
N LEU A 171 -17.20 -26.69 29.98
CA LEU A 171 -17.26 -25.25 29.72
C LEU A 171 -16.63 -24.42 30.83
N ALA A 172 -16.77 -24.83 32.10
CA ALA A 172 -16.11 -24.17 33.22
C ALA A 172 -14.58 -24.32 33.17
N SER A 173 -14.08 -25.49 32.75
CA SER A 173 -12.64 -25.71 32.53
C SER A 173 -12.09 -24.80 31.44
N LEU A 174 -12.79 -24.70 30.31
CA LEU A 174 -12.43 -23.81 29.20
C LEU A 174 -12.46 -22.33 29.61
N ALA A 175 -13.49 -21.91 30.35
CA ALA A 175 -13.55 -20.55 30.89
C ALA A 175 -12.37 -20.25 31.82
N GLY A 176 -11.93 -21.23 32.61
CA GLY A 176 -10.73 -21.13 33.45
C GLY A 176 -9.44 -21.00 32.63
N CYS A 177 -9.28 -21.80 31.57
CA CYS A 177 -8.12 -21.72 30.67
C CYS A 177 -8.05 -20.37 29.93
N LEU A 178 -9.19 -19.84 29.48
CA LEU A 178 -9.26 -18.59 28.73
C LEU A 178 -9.15 -17.35 29.64
N GLY A 179 -9.62 -17.43 30.89
CA GLY A 179 -9.53 -16.33 31.86
C GLY A 179 -8.10 -15.92 32.22
N GLY A 180 -7.11 -16.80 31.99
CA GLY A 180 -5.69 -16.48 32.15
C GLY A 180 -5.03 -15.87 30.91
N ALA A 181 -5.70 -15.85 29.76
CA ALA A 181 -5.11 -15.58 28.45
C ALA A 181 -5.76 -14.39 27.72
N GLY A 182 -5.64 -13.18 28.28
CA GLY A 182 -5.80 -11.90 27.55
C GLY A 182 -7.10 -11.69 26.73
N ASN A 183 -7.06 -10.72 25.80
CA ASN A 183 -8.20 -10.31 24.98
C ASN A 183 -8.53 -11.34 23.89
N PHE A 184 -9.55 -12.17 24.10
CA PHE A 184 -10.06 -13.12 23.12
C PHE A 184 -11.28 -12.59 22.35
N ARG A 185 -11.43 -13.00 21.08
CA ARG A 185 -12.62 -12.75 20.25
C ARG A 185 -13.24 -14.09 19.88
N ILE A 186 -14.47 -14.34 20.33
CA ILE A 186 -15.20 -15.57 20.00
C ILE A 186 -15.83 -15.40 18.61
N ALA A 187 -15.48 -16.27 17.67
CA ALA A 187 -16.17 -16.42 16.39
C ALA A 187 -16.82 -17.80 16.35
N SER A 188 -18.15 -17.86 16.38
CA SER A 188 -18.90 -19.12 16.30
C SER A 188 -19.29 -19.41 14.85
N LYS A 189 -18.99 -20.63 14.38
CA LYS A 189 -19.45 -21.14 13.09
C LYS A 189 -20.21 -22.43 13.33
N LEU A 190 -21.53 -22.39 13.17
CA LEU A 190 -22.37 -23.58 13.24
C LEU A 190 -22.24 -24.34 11.92
N ALA A 191 -21.64 -25.54 11.96
CA ALA A 191 -21.68 -26.48 10.85
C ALA A 191 -22.87 -27.42 11.07
N PRO A 192 -23.82 -27.53 10.12
CA PRO A 192 -24.88 -28.53 10.23
C PRO A 192 -24.28 -29.93 10.00
N THR A 193 -24.19 -30.74 11.04
CA THR A 193 -24.00 -32.19 10.92
C THR A 193 -25.34 -32.83 10.63
N GLY A 194 -25.75 -32.75 9.36
CA GLY A 194 -26.90 -33.49 8.86
C GLY A 194 -26.47 -34.89 8.47
N ASP A 195 -26.55 -35.85 9.40
CA ASP A 195 -26.73 -37.25 9.02
C ASP A 195 -28.15 -37.38 8.49
N SER A 196 -28.26 -37.42 7.16
CA SER A 196 -29.46 -37.89 6.48
C SER A 196 -29.63 -39.39 6.75
N VAL A 197 -30.26 -39.71 7.88
CA VAL A 197 -30.91 -41.00 8.07
C VAL A 197 -32.19 -40.98 7.23
N LEU A 198 -32.16 -41.61 6.05
CA LEU A 198 -33.39 -42.06 5.41
C LEU A 198 -33.74 -43.43 5.97
N ALA A 199 -34.83 -43.44 6.74
CA ALA A 199 -35.62 -44.62 7.01
C ALA A 199 -36.29 -45.11 5.72
N GLU A 200 -36.11 -46.39 5.40
CA GLU A 200 -37.16 -47.42 5.35
C GLU A 200 -36.51 -48.82 5.41
#